data_AF-A0A7L7IVB6-F1
#
_entry.id   AF-A0A7L7IVB6-F1
#
_cell.length_a   1.000
_cell.length_b   1.000
_cell.length_c   1.000
_cell.angle_alpha   90.00
_cell.angle_beta   90.00
_cell.angle_gamma   90.00
#
_symmetry.space_group_name_H-M   'P 1'
#
loop_
_entity.id
_entity.type
_entity.pdbx_description
1 polymer ?
#
loop_
_entity_poly.entity_id
_entity_poly.type
_entity_poly.pdbx_seq_one_letter_code
_entity_poly.pdbx_strand_id
1 'polypeptide(L)'
;MEELKKSIGLRCTFCHSVLFALPHEKYAPLHGSLIVCANCGRENDVTSLIFVVKAKAMNTAEDYADKLIDKFQKDLKKAFKGSKHLKFK
;
A
#
# COMPACT_ATOMS: atom_id res chain seq x y z
N MET A 1 7.36 -6.01 5.61
CA MET A 1 6.18 -5.26 6.10
C MET A 1 6.51 -3.80 6.34
N GLU A 2 7.54 -3.43 7.10
CA GLU A 2 7.73 -2.00 7.44
C GLU A 2 8.09 -1.12 6.24
N GLU A 3 8.85 -1.63 5.28
CA GLU A 3 9.09 -0.94 4.01
C GLU A 3 7.80 -0.79 3.16
N LEU A 4 6.89 -1.78 3.21
CA LEU A 4 5.57 -1.67 2.57
C LEU A 4 4.72 -0.60 3.26
N LYS A 5 4.69 -0.57 4.60
CA LYS A 5 3.94 0.43 5.37
C LYS A 5 4.44 1.86 5.10
N LYS A 6 5.76 2.06 5.00
CA LYS A 6 6.34 3.36 4.63
C LYS A 6 5.90 3.85 3.25
N SER A 7 5.50 2.94 2.35
CA SER A 7 5.04 3.27 1.00
C SER A 7 3.56 3.67 0.91
N ILE A 8 2.78 3.36 1.96
CA ILE A 8 1.33 3.60 2.06
C ILE A 8 1.10 4.84 2.93
N GLY A 9 0.83 5.96 2.27
CA GLY A 9 0.54 7.23 2.93
C GLY A 9 -0.20 8.18 2.01
N LEU A 10 -0.87 9.16 2.58
CA LEU A 10 -1.58 10.19 1.82
C LEU A 10 -0.58 11.00 0.98
N ARG A 11 -0.98 11.28 -0.25
CA ARG A 11 -0.20 12.08 -1.20
C ARG A 11 -1.14 13.02 -1.91
N CYS A 12 -0.72 14.27 -2.10
CA CYS A 12 -1.49 15.24 -2.86
C CYS A 12 -1.81 14.70 -4.27
N THR A 13 -3.06 14.81 -4.70
CA THR A 13 -3.52 14.34 -6.02
C THR A 13 -2.84 15.09 -7.17
N PHE A 14 -2.39 16.32 -6.93
CA PHE A 14 -1.83 17.20 -7.96
C PHE A 14 -0.31 17.14 -8.09
N CYS A 15 0.41 17.07 -6.96
CA CYS A 15 1.88 17.13 -6.95
C CYS A 15 2.55 15.94 -6.25
N HIS A 16 1.77 14.97 -5.78
CA HIS A 16 2.23 13.74 -5.10
C HIS A 16 3.07 13.94 -3.82
N SER A 17 3.22 15.18 -3.34
CA SER A 17 3.84 15.49 -2.06
C SER A 17 3.05 14.87 -0.90
N VAL A 18 3.77 14.47 0.13
CA VAL A 18 3.22 13.96 1.40
C VAL A 18 2.97 15.10 2.42
N LEU A 19 3.31 16.33 2.06
CA LEU A 19 3.21 17.49 2.95
C LEU A 19 1.81 18.09 2.87
N PHE A 20 1.10 18.06 4.00
CA PHE A 20 -0.20 18.67 4.19
C PHE A 20 -0.14 19.69 5.32
N ALA A 21 -0.83 20.81 5.15
CA ALA A 21 -0.97 21.82 6.19
C ALA A 21 -2.02 21.33 7.20
N LEU A 22 -1.55 20.78 8.32
CA LEU A 22 -2.40 20.26 9.39
C LEU A 22 -2.45 21.26 10.55
N PRO A 23 -3.62 21.48 11.19
CA PRO A 23 -3.74 22.38 12.34
C PRO A 23 -2.88 21.96 13.54
N HIS A 24 -2.70 20.66 13.74
CA HIS A 24 -1.88 20.07 14.80
C HIS A 24 -1.47 18.63 14.43
N GLU A 25 -0.46 18.10 15.11
CA GLU A 25 0.20 16.82 14.75
C GLU A 25 -0.74 15.60 14.72
N LYS A 26 -1.76 15.59 15.58
CA LYS A 26 -2.75 14.49 15.67
C LYS A 26 -4.07 14.79 14.96
N TYR A 27 -4.08 15.74 14.03
CA TYR A 27 -5.31 16.10 13.33
C TYR A 27 -5.77 14.95 12.44
N ALA A 28 -6.96 14.44 12.74
CA ALA A 28 -7.63 13.43 11.96
C ALA A 28 -8.75 14.12 11.16
N PRO A 29 -8.55 14.40 9.86
CA PRO A 29 -9.58 15.06 9.06
C PRO A 29 -10.83 14.17 8.94
N LEU A 30 -12.00 14.80 8.97
CA LEU A 30 -13.28 14.11 8.78
C LEU A 30 -13.50 13.75 7.31
N HIS A 31 -14.28 12.71 7.06
CA HIS A 31 -14.76 12.41 5.72
C HIS A 31 -15.55 13.58 5.14
N GLY A 32 -15.32 13.89 3.86
CA GLY A 32 -15.95 15.01 3.16
C GLY A 32 -15.32 16.38 3.45
N SER A 33 -14.26 16.44 4.26
CA SER A 33 -13.47 17.65 4.46
C SER A 33 -12.36 17.80 3.42
N LEU A 34 -11.83 19.01 3.33
CA LEU A 34 -10.70 19.35 2.48
C LEU A 34 -9.44 19.56 3.33
N ILE A 35 -8.30 19.11 2.81
CA ILE A 35 -6.97 19.41 3.37
C ILE A 35 -6.10 20.08 2.33
N VAL A 36 -5.34 21.11 2.74
CA VAL A 36 -4.47 21.86 1.85
C VAL A 36 -3.10 21.18 1.76
N CYS A 37 -2.61 20.98 0.54
CA CYS A 37 -1.24 20.54 0.33
C CYS A 37 -0.26 21.68 0.66
N ALA A 38 0.65 21.45 1.60
CA ALA A 38 1.65 22.46 2.01
C ALA A 38 2.72 22.71 0.93
N ASN A 39 2.77 21.89 -0.12
CA ASN A 39 3.71 22.06 -1.23
C ASN A 39 3.14 22.86 -2.41
N CYS A 40 1.93 22.54 -2.89
CA CYS A 40 1.35 23.21 -4.07
C CYS A 40 0.16 24.11 -3.75
N GLY A 41 -0.26 24.21 -2.48
CA GLY A 41 -1.36 25.07 -2.03
C GLY A 41 -2.77 24.61 -2.43
N ARG A 42 -2.91 23.51 -3.19
CA ARG A 42 -4.22 23.01 -3.63
C ARG A 42 -4.93 22.24 -2.53
N GLU A 43 -6.25 22.40 -2.48
CA GLU A 43 -7.15 21.61 -1.64
C GLU A 43 -7.33 20.21 -2.19
N ASN A 44 -7.30 19.21 -1.31
CA ASN A 44 -7.54 17.81 -1.64
C ASN A 44 -8.71 17.31 -0.81
N ASP A 45 -9.67 16.65 -1.46
CA ASP A 45 -10.74 15.96 -0.76
C ASP A 45 -10.20 14.74 -0.01
N VAL A 46 -10.42 14.74 1.31
CA VAL A 46 -9.89 13.73 2.22
C VAL A 46 -10.46 12.35 1.92
N THR A 47 -11.74 12.28 1.58
CA THR A 47 -12.41 11.01 1.26
C THR A 47 -11.75 10.35 0.05
N SER A 48 -11.52 11.11 -1.02
CA SER A 48 -10.86 10.66 -2.24
C SER A 48 -9.42 10.20 -1.97
N LEU A 49 -8.66 10.96 -1.18
CA LEU A 49 -7.30 10.57 -0.80
C LEU A 49 -7.28 9.23 -0.03
N ILE A 50 -8.20 9.05 0.92
CA ILE A 50 -8.31 7.81 1.69
C ILE A 50 -8.66 6.64 0.76
N PHE A 51 -9.56 6.82 -0.20
CA PHE A 51 -9.88 5.76 -1.17
C PHE A 51 -8.67 5.34 -1.99
N VAL A 52 -7.90 6.29 -2.51
CA VAL A 52 -6.66 6.00 -3.26
C VAL A 52 -5.65 5.23 -2.40
N VAL A 53 -5.45 5.65 -1.15
CA VAL A 53 -4.53 4.96 -0.24
C VAL A 53 -5.02 3.55 0.10
N LYS A 54 -6.32 3.35 0.34
CA LYS A 54 -6.90 2.03 0.60
C LYS A 54 -6.72 1.09 -0.60
N ALA A 55 -7.01 1.56 -1.81
CA ALA A 55 -6.80 0.77 -3.03
C ALA A 55 -5.32 0.38 -3.19
N LYS A 56 -4.40 1.33 -3.00
CA LYS A 56 -2.96 1.04 -3.04
C LYS A 56 -2.54 0.03 -1.98
N ALA A 57 -3.08 0.13 -0.77
CA ALA A 57 -2.80 -0.81 0.31
C ALA A 57 -3.28 -2.23 -0.02
N MET A 58 -4.46 -2.37 -0.63
CA MET A 58 -4.99 -3.66 -1.09
C MET A 58 -4.08 -4.29 -2.14
N ASN A 59 -3.74 -3.56 -3.20
CA ASN A 59 -2.84 -4.05 -4.25
C ASN A 59 -1.48 -4.47 -3.66
N THR A 60 -0.95 -3.69 -2.71
CA THR A 60 0.33 -3.99 -2.04
C THR A 60 0.24 -5.28 -1.20
N ALA A 61 -0.92 -5.55 -0.60
CA ALA A 61 -1.15 -6.77 0.17
C ALA A 61 -1.31 -7.99 -0.75
N GLU A 62 -2.02 -7.86 -1.86
CA GLU A 62 -2.19 -8.88 -2.90
C GLU A 62 -0.83 -9.27 -3.50
N ASP A 63 -0.04 -8.28 -3.95
CA ASP A 63 1.31 -8.49 -4.48
C ASP A 63 2.23 -9.23 -3.49
N TYR A 64 2.05 -8.96 -2.19
CA TYR A 64 2.82 -9.64 -1.15
C TYR A 64 2.36 -11.09 -0.96
N ALA A 65 1.05 -11.34 -0.97
CA ALA A 65 0.48 -12.67 -0.88
C ALA A 65 0.93 -13.56 -2.06
N ASP A 66 0.89 -13.02 -3.28
CA ASP A 66 1.34 -13.73 -4.48
C ASP A 66 2.81 -14.13 -4.38
N LYS A 67 3.68 -13.22 -3.92
CA LYS A 67 5.11 -13.53 -3.69
C LYS A 67 5.31 -14.63 -2.65
N LEU A 68 4.47 -14.70 -1.62
CA LEU A 68 4.53 -15.79 -0.63
C LEU A 68 4.12 -17.12 -1.24
N ILE A 69 3.05 -17.15 -2.03
CA ILE A 69 2.59 -18.36 -2.73
C ILE A 69 3.66 -18.85 -3.71
N ASP A 70 4.22 -17.96 -4.52
CA ASP A 70 5.29 -18.29 -5.47
C ASP A 70 6.52 -18.88 -4.77
N LYS A 71 6.91 -18.27 -3.64
CA LYS A 71 8.02 -18.78 -2.83
C LYS A 71 7.70 -20.16 -2.27
N PHE A 72 6.50 -20.35 -1.71
CA PHE A 72 6.05 -21.62 -1.18
C PHE A 72 6.03 -22.72 -2.25
N GLN A 73 5.53 -22.43 -3.45
CA GLN A 73 5.55 -23.37 -4.58
C GLN A 73 6.99 -23.76 -4.97
N LYS A 74 7.91 -22.80 -5.03
CA LYS A 74 9.33 -23.07 -5.30
C LYS A 74 9.97 -23.94 -4.22
N ASP A 75 9.67 -23.65 -2.96
CA ASP A 75 10.19 -24.40 -1.82
C ASP A 75 9.65 -25.84 -1.80
N LEU A 76 8.36 -26.06 -2.11
CA LEU A 76 7.79 -27.40 -2.29
C LEU A 76 8.46 -28.17 -3.44
N LYS A 77 8.56 -27.55 -4.62
CA LYS A 77 9.23 -28.18 -5.78
C LYS A 77 10.67 -28.57 -5.46
N LYS A 78 11.37 -27.76 -4.67
CA LYS A 78 12.73 -28.04 -4.20
C LYS A 78 12.77 -29.17 -3.18
N ALA A 79 11.90 -29.15 -2.17
CA ALA A 79 11.89 -30.13 -1.09
C ALA A 79 11.61 -31.55 -1.58
N PHE A 80 10.74 -31.70 -2.58
CA PHE A 80 10.38 -33.00 -3.15
C PHE A 80 11.10 -33.31 -4.47
N LYS A 81 12.16 -32.56 -4.80
CA LYS A 81 12.96 -32.82 -6.00
C LYS A 81 13.59 -34.21 -5.92
N GLY A 82 13.25 -35.08 -6.86
CA GLY A 82 13.72 -36.47 -6.90
C GLY A 82 12.87 -37.45 -6.08
N SER A 83 11.75 -37.00 -5.48
CA SER A 83 10.78 -37.91 -4.87
C SER A 83 10.21 -38.86 -5.91
N LYS A 84 10.20 -40.16 -5.59
CA LYS A 84 9.57 -41.20 -6.42
C LYS A 84 8.04 -41.21 -6.29
N HIS A 85 7.50 -40.56 -5.26
CA HIS A 85 6.08 -40.61 -4.89
C HIS A 85 5.31 -39.32 -5.17
N LEU A 86 6.01 -38.17 -5.19
CA LEU A 86 5.40 -36.86 -5.44
C LEU A 86 6.10 -36.20 -6.62
N LYS A 87 5.37 -36.00 -7.72
CA LYS A 87 5.82 -35.28 -8.91
C LYS A 87 5.00 -34.01 -9.06
N PHE A 88 5.65 -32.86 -8.95
CA PHE A 88 5.04 -31.57 -9.23
C PHE A 88 5.13 -31.31 -10.73
N LYS A 89 4.00 -31.05 -11.40
CA LYS A 89 3.97 -30.51 -12.76
C LYS A 89 4.34 -29.02 -12.76
#